data_AF-A0A9R1AI50-F1
#
_entry.id   AF-A0A9R1AI50-F1
#
_cell.length_a   1.000
_cell.length_b   1.000
_cell.length_c   1.000
_cell.angle_alpha   90.00
_cell.angle_beta   90.00
_cell.angle_gamma   90.00
#
_symmetry.space_group_name_H-M   'P 1'
#
loop_
_entity.id
_entity.type
_entity.pdbx_description
1 polymer ?
#
loop_
_entity_poly.entity_id
_entity_poly.type
_entity_poly.pdbx_seq_one_letter_code
_entity_poly.pdbx_strand_id
1 'polypeptide(L)'
;MGEEAPEFRVDPITLGSKDCQQNAIVVGDKTYVIGRTDDDSKSSFGIKILDKLTQTWIVPTVLGAQPPSKSHSAILINEEKILVVEKGVSLNDSIWFLEIDTPFVKQQRKIKGLEVVSWSKGVLGVAQKPVVISGPSGVGKGTLIAKLMKEYPSKFGFSVSHTTRSPRVKEIDGVHYHFAGRSKMEQDISEGEFLEFAHVHGNLYGTSIEAVESVTDEGKGHRNGGANPKATKKCSC
;
A
#
# COMPACT_ATOMS: atom_id res chain seq x y z
N MET A 1 2.53 51.03 43.15
CA MET A 1 1.48 50.55 42.22
C MET A 1 2.19 49.66 41.22
N GLY A 2 2.20 48.35 41.49
CA GLY A 2 2.77 47.33 40.63
C GLY A 2 1.63 46.42 40.21
N GLU A 3 1.46 46.26 38.91
CA GLU A 3 0.36 45.58 38.23
C GLU A 3 0.69 44.08 38.18
N GLU A 4 -0.11 43.24 38.85
CA GLU A 4 0.01 41.77 38.73
C GLU A 4 -0.74 41.29 37.47
N ALA A 5 -0.02 40.57 36.60
CA ALA A 5 -0.54 40.02 35.36
C ALA A 5 -1.52 38.85 35.64
N PRO A 6 -2.55 38.64 34.78
CA PRO A 6 -3.55 37.61 35.01
C PRO A 6 -3.00 36.21 34.71
N GLU A 7 -3.23 35.29 35.65
CA GLU A 7 -2.86 33.88 35.59
C GLU A 7 -3.74 33.14 34.56
N PHE A 8 -3.15 32.73 33.43
CA PHE A 8 -3.83 31.87 32.45
C PHE A 8 -3.88 30.43 32.96
N ARG A 9 -5.04 30.01 33.48
CA ARG A 9 -5.33 28.60 33.75
C ARG A 9 -5.69 27.88 32.46
N VAL A 10 -4.88 26.88 32.11
CA VAL A 10 -5.22 25.88 31.09
C VAL A 10 -5.72 24.65 31.82
N ASP A 11 -6.99 24.30 31.63
CA ASP A 11 -7.57 23.10 32.23
C ASP A 11 -6.88 21.84 31.70
N PRO A 12 -6.51 20.86 32.55
CA PRO A 12 -5.95 19.60 32.10
C PRO A 12 -6.99 18.80 31.32
N ILE A 13 -6.74 18.58 30.04
CA ILE A 13 -7.50 17.59 29.26
C ILE A 13 -7.25 16.23 29.90
N THR A 14 -8.27 15.70 30.57
CA THR A 14 -8.20 14.38 31.20
C THR A 14 -8.40 13.33 30.11
N LEU A 15 -7.31 12.80 29.54
CA LEU A 15 -7.37 11.63 28.67
C LEU A 15 -7.59 10.38 29.55
N GLY A 16 -8.80 9.85 29.54
CA GLY A 16 -9.12 8.57 30.16
C GLY A 16 -8.26 7.45 29.56
N SER A 17 -7.61 6.70 30.45
CA SER A 17 -6.75 5.56 30.18
C SER A 17 -7.48 4.44 29.40
N LYS A 18 -7.08 4.26 28.14
CA LYS A 18 -6.75 2.97 27.52
C LYS A 18 -5.43 3.20 26.80
N ASP A 19 -4.52 2.23 26.85
CA ASP A 19 -3.13 2.35 26.39
C ASP A 19 -3.05 2.47 24.85
N CYS A 20 -3.56 3.58 24.30
CA CYS A 20 -3.55 3.87 22.88
C CYS A 20 -2.18 4.46 22.53
N GLN A 21 -1.29 3.63 21.98
CA GLN A 21 -0.04 4.11 21.39
C GLN A 21 -0.36 4.98 20.17
N GLN A 22 -0.50 6.28 20.39
CA GLN A 22 -0.68 7.29 19.36
C GLN A 22 0.64 8.02 19.14
N ASN A 23 1.04 8.17 17.89
CA ASN A 23 2.17 9.00 17.48
C ASN A 23 1.64 10.26 16.80
N ALA A 24 2.10 11.44 17.23
CA ALA A 24 1.77 12.71 16.61
C ALA A 24 3.02 13.28 15.92
N ILE A 25 2.91 13.60 14.64
CA ILE A 25 4.02 14.10 13.83
C ILE A 25 3.59 15.41 13.17
N VAL A 26 4.38 16.45 13.38
CA VAL A 26 4.19 17.76 12.78
C VAL A 26 4.89 17.83 11.43
N VAL A 27 4.16 18.24 10.39
CA VAL A 27 4.71 18.54 9.05
C VAL A 27 4.10 19.84 8.56
N GLY A 28 4.90 20.91 8.58
CA GLY A 28 4.43 22.27 8.33
C GLY A 28 3.24 22.64 9.22
N ASP A 29 2.16 23.05 8.57
CA ASP A 29 0.91 23.49 9.21
C ASP A 29 -0.04 22.34 9.58
N LYS A 30 0.36 21.10 9.36
CA LYS A 30 -0.46 19.92 9.68
C LYS A 30 0.19 19.09 10.78
N THR A 31 -0.62 18.54 11.67
CA THR A 31 -0.21 17.50 12.63
C THR A 31 -0.91 16.20 12.28
N TYR A 32 -0.13 15.18 11.95
CA TYR A 32 -0.60 13.83 11.64
C TYR A 32 -0.60 13.00 12.92
N VAL A 33 -1.77 12.55 13.34
CA VAL A 33 -1.96 11.64 14.48
C VAL A 33 -2.24 10.25 13.93
N ILE A 34 -1.35 9.32 14.24
CA ILE A 34 -1.40 7.93 13.81
C ILE A 34 -1.60 7.07 15.06
N GLY A 35 -2.67 6.29 15.10
CA GLY A 35 -2.92 5.35 16.19
C GLY A 35 -3.95 4.29 15.79
N ARG A 36 -4.11 3.22 16.57
CA ARG A 36 -5.24 2.29 16.41
C ARG A 36 -6.30 2.55 17.47
N THR A 37 -7.57 2.47 17.08
CA THR A 37 -8.71 2.40 18.00
C THR A 37 -9.02 0.93 18.28
N ASP A 38 -9.04 0.56 19.56
CA ASP A 38 -9.46 -0.78 20.01
C ASP A 38 -10.98 -0.87 19.98
N ASP A 39 -11.53 -1.25 18.82
CA ASP A 39 -12.92 -1.70 18.72
C ASP A 39 -12.94 -3.16 18.22
N ASP A 40 -13.65 -4.02 18.96
CA ASP A 40 -13.41 -5.47 19.12
C ASP A 40 -13.72 -6.38 17.92
N SER A 41 -13.66 -5.89 16.68
CA SER A 41 -13.85 -6.75 15.50
C SER A 41 -13.01 -6.45 14.27
N LYS A 42 -12.45 -5.25 14.13
CA LYS A 42 -11.42 -4.92 13.13
C LYS A 42 -10.57 -3.78 13.67
N SER A 43 -9.41 -4.11 14.25
CA SER A 43 -8.46 -3.07 14.60
C SER A 43 -8.06 -2.38 13.29
N SER A 44 -8.29 -1.07 13.16
CA SER A 44 -7.95 -0.29 11.97
C SER A 44 -7.01 0.82 12.38
N PHE A 45 -6.01 1.11 11.55
CA PHE A 45 -5.15 2.27 11.77
C PHE A 45 -5.98 3.54 11.54
N GLY A 46 -6.28 4.25 12.62
CA GLY A 46 -6.90 5.56 12.60
C GLY A 46 -5.85 6.62 12.30
N ILE A 47 -6.04 7.33 11.19
CA ILE A 47 -5.25 8.51 10.85
C ILE A 47 -6.16 9.73 11.01
N LYS A 48 -5.69 10.72 11.75
CA LYS A 48 -6.34 12.03 11.86
C LYS A 48 -5.32 13.12 11.58
N ILE A 49 -5.76 14.18 10.94
CA ILE A 49 -4.92 15.33 10.60
C ILE A 49 -5.52 16.55 11.27
N LEU A 50 -4.74 17.24 12.10
CA LEU A 50 -5.09 18.55 12.62
C LEU A 50 -4.45 19.61 11.72
N ASP A 51 -5.29 20.41 11.07
CA ASP A 51 -4.85 21.61 10.37
C ASP A 51 -4.68 22.73 11.39
N LYS A 52 -3.45 23.21 11.58
CA LYS A 52 -3.11 24.19 12.62
C LYS A 52 -3.56 25.60 12.28
N LEU A 53 -3.74 25.92 11.00
CA LEU A 53 -4.19 27.25 10.58
C LEU A 53 -5.68 27.42 10.87
N THR A 54 -6.46 26.37 10.58
CA THR A 54 -7.91 26.37 10.76
C THR A 54 -8.36 25.80 12.11
N GLN A 55 -7.45 25.13 12.84
CA GLN A 55 -7.74 24.39 14.08
C GLN A 55 -8.82 23.31 13.88
N THR A 56 -8.86 22.68 12.70
CA THR A 56 -9.85 21.65 12.36
C THR A 56 -9.25 20.26 12.24
N TRP A 57 -10.03 19.26 12.66
CA TRP A 57 -9.69 17.85 12.49
C TRP A 57 -10.23 17.31 11.17
N ILE A 58 -9.36 16.63 10.42
CA ILE A 58 -9.65 16.02 9.13
C ILE A 58 -9.40 14.51 9.25
N VAL A 59 -10.37 13.71 8.81
CA VAL A 59 -10.20 12.27 8.61
C VAL A 59 -9.88 12.07 7.12
N PRO A 60 -8.63 11.76 6.76
CA PRO A 60 -8.25 11.61 5.36
C PRO A 60 -8.81 10.31 4.77
N THR A 61 -8.95 10.29 3.45
CA THR A 61 -9.05 9.03 2.72
C THR A 61 -7.70 8.33 2.77
N VAL A 62 -7.66 7.14 3.37
CA VAL A 62 -6.44 6.33 3.48
C VAL A 62 -6.40 5.33 2.32
N LEU A 63 -5.30 5.36 1.56
CA LEU A 63 -5.04 4.43 0.46
C LEU A 63 -3.92 3.44 0.83
N GLY A 64 -3.83 2.33 0.10
CA GLY A 64 -2.80 1.31 0.28
C GLY A 64 -3.07 0.32 1.42
N ALA A 65 -2.30 -0.77 1.43
CA ALA A 65 -2.38 -1.79 2.47
C ALA A 65 -1.87 -1.23 3.81
N GLN A 66 -2.61 -1.52 4.89
CA GLN A 66 -2.27 -1.01 6.22
C GLN A 66 -1.28 -1.94 6.94
N PRO A 67 -0.47 -1.40 7.87
CA PRO A 67 0.42 -2.23 8.69
C PRO A 67 -0.36 -3.23 9.56
N PRO A 68 0.16 -4.46 9.77
CA PRO A 68 -0.56 -5.51 10.49
C PRO A 68 -0.52 -5.37 12.02
N SER A 69 0.51 -4.76 12.61
CA SER A 69 0.80 -4.85 14.04
C SER A 69 0.18 -3.73 14.91
N LYS A 70 0.30 -3.92 16.23
CA LYS A 70 -0.30 -3.08 17.28
C LYS A 70 0.64 -2.01 17.85
N SER A 71 1.97 -2.20 17.77
CA SER A 71 2.94 -1.29 18.37
C SER A 71 3.86 -0.73 17.30
N HIS A 72 3.86 0.60 17.20
CA HIS A 72 4.61 1.30 16.18
C HIS A 72 5.31 2.54 16.74
N SER A 73 6.47 2.83 16.19
CA SER A 73 7.15 4.11 16.37
C SER A 73 7.17 4.82 15.03
N ALA A 74 6.81 6.09 15.02
CA ALA A 74 6.76 6.88 13.80
C ALA A 74 7.77 8.03 13.84
N ILE A 75 8.42 8.29 12.71
CA ILE A 75 9.41 9.36 12.56
C ILE A 75 9.26 10.01 11.17
N LEU A 76 9.36 11.34 11.11
CA LEU A 76 9.36 12.06 9.84
C LEU A 76 10.67 11.78 9.08
N ILE A 77 10.59 11.34 7.83
CA ILE A 77 11.77 11.20 6.97
C ILE A 77 12.02 12.50 6.21
N ASN A 78 10.95 13.03 5.60
CA ASN A 78 10.95 14.25 4.82
C ASN A 78 9.54 14.83 4.80
N GLU A 79 9.34 15.96 4.14
CA GLU A 79 8.02 16.62 4.03
C GLU A 79 6.98 15.79 3.27
N GLU A 80 7.37 14.67 2.64
CA GLU A 80 6.48 13.82 1.85
C GLU A 80 6.10 12.50 2.53
N LYS A 81 6.90 12.01 3.48
CA LYS A 81 6.80 10.66 4.04
C LYS A 81 7.14 10.61 5.53
N ILE A 82 6.31 9.88 6.26
CA ILE A 82 6.53 9.45 7.64
C ILE A 82 6.90 7.97 7.64
N LEU A 83 8.01 7.61 8.25
CA LEU A 83 8.37 6.22 8.53
C LEU A 83 7.61 5.73 9.75
N VAL A 84 7.05 4.53 9.65
CA VAL A 84 6.39 3.81 10.73
C VAL A 84 7.07 2.45 10.85
N VAL A 85 7.67 2.19 12.01
CA VAL A 85 8.35 0.93 12.31
C VAL A 85 7.55 0.15 13.33
N GLU A 86 7.18 -1.07 12.98
CA GLU A 86 6.47 -2.01 13.84
C GLU A 86 7.44 -2.72 14.79
N LYS A 87 7.06 -2.84 16.06
CA LYS A 87 7.83 -3.59 17.06
C LYS A 87 7.38 -5.06 17.10
N GLY A 88 8.35 -5.97 17.18
CA GLY A 88 8.09 -7.41 17.35
C GLY A 88 7.79 -8.18 16.05
N VAL A 89 7.96 -7.54 14.89
CA VAL A 89 7.77 -8.14 13.55
C VAL A 89 9.14 -8.31 12.87
N SER A 90 9.22 -9.24 11.90
CA SER A 90 10.43 -9.41 11.06
C SER A 90 10.85 -8.07 10.43
N LEU A 91 12.16 -7.82 10.29
CA LEU A 91 12.68 -6.55 9.76
C LEU A 91 12.16 -6.17 8.36
N ASN A 92 11.75 -7.15 7.56
CA ASN A 92 11.22 -6.91 6.21
C ASN A 92 9.73 -6.56 6.20
N ASP A 93 9.02 -6.89 7.27
CA ASP A 93 7.57 -6.67 7.41
C ASP A 93 7.27 -5.53 8.39
N SER A 94 8.28 -5.04 9.10
CA SER A 94 8.14 -4.00 10.11
C SER A 94 8.25 -2.57 9.59
N ILE A 95 8.64 -2.35 8.33
CA ILE A 95 8.90 -1.02 7.80
C ILE A 95 7.74 -0.58 6.92
N TRP A 96 7.12 0.54 7.27
CA TRP A 96 6.00 1.13 6.55
C TRP A 96 6.21 2.63 6.37
N PHE A 97 5.69 3.19 5.29
CA PHE A 97 5.67 4.63 5.07
C PHE A 97 4.24 5.10 4.98
N LEU A 98 3.94 6.18 5.70
CA LEU A 98 2.76 7.00 5.44
C LEU A 98 3.18 8.14 4.52
N GLU A 99 2.73 8.06 3.28
CA GLU A 99 2.91 9.10 2.27
C GLU A 99 1.85 10.18 2.46
N ILE A 100 2.31 11.41 2.64
CA ILE A 100 1.48 12.56 3.00
C ILE A 100 1.50 13.68 1.95
N ASP A 101 2.56 13.76 1.13
CA ASP A 101 2.66 14.79 0.09
C ASP A 101 3.48 14.38 -1.14
N THR A 102 3.61 13.08 -1.40
CA THR A 102 4.25 12.56 -2.62
C THR A 102 3.48 12.98 -3.88
N PRO A 103 4.10 12.97 -5.07
CA PRO A 103 3.40 13.27 -6.33
C PRO A 103 2.12 12.44 -6.53
N PHE A 104 2.12 11.17 -6.10
CA PHE A 104 0.96 10.29 -6.12
C PHE A 104 -0.16 10.81 -5.20
N VAL A 105 0.15 11.11 -3.94
CA VAL A 105 -0.82 11.64 -2.97
C VAL A 105 -1.40 12.97 -3.44
N LYS A 106 -0.56 13.88 -3.96
CA LYS A 106 -1.00 15.14 -4.57
C LYS A 106 -1.98 14.93 -5.72
N GLN A 107 -1.72 13.96 -6.59
CA GLN A 107 -2.61 13.62 -7.69
C GLN A 107 -3.95 13.05 -7.18
N GLN A 108 -3.92 12.14 -6.20
CA GLN A 108 -5.13 11.56 -5.62
C GLN A 108 -5.99 12.59 -4.88
N ARG A 109 -5.35 13.53 -4.15
CA ARG A 109 -6.02 14.68 -3.51
C ARG A 109 -6.79 15.51 -4.54
N LYS A 110 -6.18 15.79 -5.70
CA LYS A 110 -6.85 16.52 -6.81
C LYS A 110 -8.02 15.74 -7.41
N ILE A 111 -7.89 14.42 -7.61
CA ILE A 111 -8.93 13.58 -8.21
C ILE A 111 -10.13 13.42 -7.28
N LYS A 112 -9.88 13.18 -5.99
CA LYS A 112 -10.93 12.90 -5.00
C LYS A 112 -11.55 14.15 -4.39
N GLY A 113 -10.86 15.30 -4.46
CA GLY A 113 -11.32 16.54 -3.82
C GLY A 113 -11.36 16.47 -2.29
N LEU A 114 -10.63 15.52 -1.70
CA LEU A 114 -10.56 15.26 -0.26
C LEU A 114 -9.10 15.16 0.17
N GLU A 115 -8.84 15.29 1.46
CA GLU A 115 -7.50 15.01 2.01
C GLU A 115 -7.20 13.51 1.87
N VAL A 116 -6.01 13.18 1.35
CA VAL A 116 -5.59 11.81 1.07
C VAL A 116 -4.24 11.57 1.71
N VAL A 117 -4.06 10.38 2.26
CA VAL A 117 -2.76 9.80 2.64
C VAL A 117 -2.67 8.40 2.08
N SER A 118 -1.46 7.86 1.91
CA SER A 118 -1.27 6.50 1.39
C SER A 118 -0.25 5.74 2.21
N TRP A 119 -0.58 4.51 2.59
CA TRP A 119 0.40 3.57 3.10
C TRP A 119 1.22 2.97 1.96
N SER A 120 2.51 2.75 2.19
CA SER A 120 3.37 1.92 1.36
C SER A 120 4.31 1.08 2.23
N LYS A 121 4.52 -0.19 1.85
CA LYS A 121 5.44 -1.09 2.54
C LYS A 121 6.88 -0.71 2.19
N GLY A 122 7.71 -0.58 3.21
CA GLY A 122 9.15 -0.42 3.03
C GLY A 122 9.85 -1.75 2.82
N VAL A 123 10.90 -1.73 2.02
CA VAL A 123 11.75 -2.91 1.79
C VAL A 123 13.21 -2.57 2.09
N LEU A 124 13.90 -3.47 2.79
CA LEU A 124 15.34 -3.35 3.02
C LEU A 124 16.10 -3.79 1.76
N GLY A 125 16.95 -2.91 1.25
CA GLY A 125 17.81 -3.16 0.10
C GLY A 125 17.23 -2.66 -1.22
N VAL A 126 17.60 -3.30 -2.33
CA VAL A 126 17.20 -2.87 -3.67
C VAL A 126 15.79 -3.39 -3.97
N ALA A 127 14.81 -2.50 -3.95
CA ALA A 127 13.46 -2.76 -4.45
C ALA A 127 13.49 -2.89 -5.98
N GLN A 128 13.10 -4.04 -6.53
CA GLN A 128 12.91 -4.18 -7.96
C GLN A 128 11.62 -3.50 -8.37
N LYS A 129 11.70 -2.54 -9.31
CA LYS A 129 10.51 -1.86 -9.83
C LYS A 129 9.81 -2.79 -10.84
N PRO A 130 8.48 -2.98 -10.72
CA PRO A 130 7.73 -3.74 -11.72
C PRO A 130 7.75 -3.01 -13.07
N VAL A 131 7.75 -3.78 -14.15
CA VAL A 131 7.65 -3.28 -15.53
C VAL A 131 6.26 -3.61 -16.05
N VAL A 132 5.48 -2.56 -16.35
CA VAL A 132 4.13 -2.72 -16.92
C VAL A 132 4.22 -2.57 -18.44
N ILE A 133 3.69 -3.56 -19.17
CA ILE A 133 3.53 -3.52 -20.63
C ILE A 133 2.03 -3.40 -20.92
N SER A 134 1.61 -2.26 -21.46
CA SER A 134 0.22 -1.95 -21.78
C SER A 134 0.05 -1.63 -23.27
N GLY A 135 -1.19 -1.71 -23.75
CA GLY A 135 -1.57 -1.46 -25.15
C GLY A 135 -2.80 -2.27 -25.56
N PRO A 136 -3.45 -1.97 -26.69
CA PRO A 136 -4.67 -2.67 -27.13
C PRO A 136 -4.53 -4.19 -27.30
N SER A 137 -5.65 -4.89 -27.40
CA SER A 137 -5.64 -6.31 -27.78
C SER A 137 -5.00 -6.49 -29.18
N GLY A 138 -4.19 -7.53 -29.35
CA GLY A 138 -3.56 -7.86 -30.64
C GLY A 138 -2.24 -7.14 -30.98
N VAL A 139 -1.80 -6.12 -30.22
CA VAL A 139 -0.57 -5.36 -30.53
C VAL A 139 0.76 -6.11 -30.28
N GLY A 140 0.70 -7.38 -29.86
CA GLY A 140 1.89 -8.22 -29.63
C GLY A 140 2.51 -8.15 -28.24
N LYS A 141 1.79 -7.63 -27.22
CA LYS A 141 2.27 -7.58 -25.81
C LYS A 141 2.76 -8.95 -25.31
N GLY A 142 1.96 -10.00 -25.54
CA GLY A 142 2.31 -11.37 -25.14
C GLY A 142 3.57 -11.89 -25.83
N THR A 143 3.75 -11.56 -27.12
CA THR A 143 4.96 -11.90 -27.88
C THR A 143 6.20 -11.21 -27.31
N LEU A 144 6.09 -9.93 -26.95
CA LEU A 144 7.18 -9.19 -26.31
C LEU A 144 7.53 -9.77 -24.94
N ILE A 145 6.53 -10.09 -24.12
CA ILE A 145 6.73 -10.73 -22.81
C ILE A 145 7.42 -12.09 -22.97
N ALA A 146 6.95 -12.94 -23.88
CA ALA A 146 7.56 -14.25 -24.13
C ALA A 146 9.04 -14.13 -24.56
N LYS A 147 9.36 -13.17 -25.44
CA LYS A 147 10.75 -12.88 -25.83
C LYS A 147 11.60 -12.46 -24.63
N LEU A 148 11.09 -11.54 -23.81
CA LEU A 148 11.83 -11.06 -22.64
C LEU A 148 12.06 -12.16 -21.59
N MET A 149 11.06 -13.01 -21.35
CA MET A 149 11.19 -14.15 -20.43
C MET A 149 12.20 -15.17 -20.93
N LYS A 150 12.26 -15.39 -22.26
CA LYS A 150 13.23 -16.29 -22.89
C LYS A 150 14.65 -15.75 -22.86
N GLU A 151 14.85 -14.46 -23.14
CA GLU A 151 16.18 -13.86 -23.26
C GLU A 151 16.79 -13.52 -21.89
N TYR A 152 15.96 -13.23 -20.88
CA TYR A 152 16.40 -12.82 -19.55
C TYR A 152 15.68 -13.60 -18.43
N PRO A 153 15.75 -14.94 -18.41
CA PRO A 153 14.98 -15.79 -17.49
C PRO A 153 15.35 -15.61 -16.01
N SER A 154 16.58 -15.14 -15.73
CA SER A 154 17.05 -14.85 -14.37
C SER A 154 16.73 -13.42 -13.91
N LYS A 155 16.32 -12.52 -14.82
CA LYS A 155 16.03 -11.11 -14.50
C LYS A 155 14.56 -10.77 -14.49
N PHE A 156 13.70 -11.57 -15.11
CA PHE A 156 12.27 -11.30 -15.11
C PHE A 156 11.45 -12.48 -14.62
N GLY A 157 10.37 -12.16 -13.92
CA GLY A 157 9.27 -13.05 -13.63
C GLY A 157 7.97 -12.47 -14.18
N PHE A 158 6.99 -13.34 -14.42
CA PHE A 158 5.69 -12.94 -14.94
C PHE A 158 4.63 -13.07 -13.83
N SER A 159 3.91 -12.00 -13.56
CA SER A 159 2.79 -12.02 -12.60
C SER A 159 1.54 -12.57 -13.29
N VAL A 160 1.02 -13.68 -12.79
CA VAL A 160 -0.18 -14.33 -13.31
C VAL A 160 -1.41 -13.62 -12.75
N SER A 161 -2.26 -13.09 -13.63
CA SER A 161 -3.47 -12.37 -13.23
C SER A 161 -4.63 -13.32 -12.90
N HIS A 162 -5.65 -12.82 -12.22
CA HIS A 162 -6.87 -13.55 -11.90
C HIS A 162 -7.97 -13.30 -12.94
N THR A 163 -8.86 -14.27 -13.13
CA THR A 163 -10.11 -14.07 -13.88
C THR A 163 -11.25 -14.92 -13.34
N THR A 164 -12.49 -14.43 -13.47
CA THR A 164 -13.70 -15.20 -13.15
C THR A 164 -14.23 -16.03 -14.30
N ARG A 165 -13.65 -15.89 -15.49
CA ARG A 165 -14.01 -16.69 -16.65
C ARG A 165 -13.55 -18.13 -16.41
N SER A 166 -14.34 -19.12 -16.80
CA SER A 166 -13.89 -20.51 -16.80
C SER A 166 -12.68 -20.74 -17.72
N PRO A 167 -11.74 -21.63 -17.35
CA PRO A 167 -10.58 -21.97 -18.18
C PRO A 167 -11.01 -22.56 -19.53
N ARG A 168 -10.29 -22.22 -20.60
CA ARG A 168 -10.38 -22.90 -21.90
C ARG A 168 -9.61 -24.23 -21.85
N VAL A 169 -9.89 -25.12 -22.80
CA VAL A 169 -9.33 -26.49 -22.88
C VAL A 169 -7.80 -26.57 -22.77
N LYS A 170 -7.05 -25.53 -23.18
CA LYS A 170 -5.57 -25.50 -23.12
C LYS A 170 -5.01 -24.57 -22.04
N GLU A 171 -5.88 -23.93 -21.26
CA GLU A 171 -5.45 -23.04 -20.19
C GLU A 171 -5.25 -23.84 -18.90
N ILE A 172 -4.22 -23.46 -18.17
CA ILE A 172 -3.79 -24.10 -16.93
C ILE A 172 -3.87 -23.04 -15.84
N ASP A 173 -4.54 -23.40 -14.74
CA ASP A 173 -4.65 -22.56 -13.55
C ASP A 173 -3.26 -22.29 -12.93
N GLY A 174 -3.04 -21.06 -12.48
CA GLY A 174 -1.75 -20.59 -11.96
C GLY A 174 -0.65 -20.39 -13.01
N VAL A 175 -0.92 -20.67 -14.29
CA VAL A 175 0.02 -20.41 -15.40
C VAL A 175 -0.50 -19.31 -16.32
N HIS A 176 -1.74 -19.45 -16.79
CA HIS A 176 -2.36 -18.49 -17.71
C HIS A 176 -3.13 -17.43 -16.94
N TYR A 177 -3.94 -17.88 -15.99
CA TYR A 177 -4.63 -17.07 -15.00
C TYR A 177 -4.78 -17.88 -13.71
N HIS A 178 -5.02 -17.19 -12.60
CA HIS A 178 -5.70 -17.77 -11.45
C HIS A 178 -7.21 -17.70 -11.69
N PHE A 179 -7.84 -18.86 -11.91
CA PHE A 179 -9.26 -18.95 -12.18
C PHE A 179 -10.04 -18.92 -10.86
N ALA A 180 -10.59 -17.76 -10.54
CA ALA A 180 -11.23 -17.49 -9.25
C ALA A 180 -12.75 -17.44 -9.35
N GLY A 181 -13.44 -17.75 -8.25
CA GLY A 181 -14.88 -17.53 -8.13
C GLY A 181 -15.22 -16.05 -8.09
N ARG A 182 -16.28 -15.63 -8.78
CA ARG A 182 -16.70 -14.22 -8.88
C ARG A 182 -16.90 -13.55 -7.52
N SER A 183 -17.67 -14.19 -6.63
CA SER A 183 -17.96 -13.64 -5.31
C SER A 183 -16.69 -13.42 -4.48
N LYS A 184 -15.70 -14.32 -4.57
CA LYS A 184 -14.43 -14.18 -3.86
C LYS A 184 -13.60 -13.05 -4.45
N MET A 185 -13.49 -12.99 -5.76
CA MET A 185 -12.74 -11.91 -6.44
C MET A 185 -13.35 -10.53 -6.16
N GLU A 186 -14.68 -10.40 -6.13
CA GLU A 186 -15.38 -9.14 -5.78
C GLU A 186 -15.12 -8.74 -4.33
N GLN A 187 -15.12 -9.70 -3.40
CA GLN A 187 -14.74 -9.46 -2.01
C GLN A 187 -13.30 -8.96 -1.91
N ASP A 188 -12.34 -9.66 -2.52
CA ASP A 188 -10.92 -9.32 -2.48
C ASP A 188 -10.64 -7.95 -3.11
N ILE A 189 -11.35 -7.61 -4.20
CA ILE A 189 -11.33 -6.26 -4.78
C ILE A 189 -11.81 -5.22 -3.76
N SER A 190 -12.91 -5.49 -3.05
CA SER A 190 -13.45 -4.57 -2.05
C SER A 190 -12.55 -4.40 -0.81
N GLU A 191 -11.76 -5.43 -0.50
CA GLU A 191 -10.77 -5.44 0.57
C GLU A 191 -9.44 -4.78 0.17
N GLY A 192 -9.28 -4.41 -1.11
CA GLY A 192 -8.10 -3.70 -1.62
C GLY A 192 -6.95 -4.61 -2.02
N GLU A 193 -7.19 -5.91 -2.19
CA GLU A 193 -6.18 -6.92 -2.52
C GLU A 193 -5.76 -6.92 -4.00
N PHE A 194 -6.39 -6.09 -4.83
CA PHE A 194 -6.15 -5.97 -6.26
C PHE A 194 -5.51 -4.64 -6.66
N LEU A 195 -4.38 -4.71 -7.38
CA LEU A 195 -3.70 -3.54 -7.96
C LEU A 195 -4.50 -2.92 -9.11
N GLU A 196 -5.15 -3.77 -9.91
CA GLU A 196 -6.10 -3.34 -10.94
C GLU A 196 -7.17 -4.42 -11.11
N PHE A 197 -8.32 -4.01 -11.66
CA PHE A 197 -9.32 -4.93 -12.17
C PHE A 197 -10.14 -4.28 -13.29
N ALA A 198 -10.74 -5.12 -14.14
CA ALA A 198 -11.61 -4.69 -15.24
C ALA A 198 -12.72 -5.71 -15.50
N HIS A 199 -13.88 -5.21 -15.93
CA HIS A 199 -14.96 -6.03 -16.46
C HIS A 199 -14.84 -6.16 -17.97
N VAL A 200 -14.65 -7.38 -18.46
CA VAL A 200 -14.47 -7.67 -19.89
C VAL A 200 -15.38 -8.84 -20.26
N HIS A 201 -16.30 -8.59 -21.20
CA HIS A 201 -17.27 -9.60 -21.69
C HIS A 201 -17.99 -10.37 -20.57
N GLY A 202 -18.46 -9.65 -19.54
CA GLY A 202 -19.20 -10.23 -18.41
C GLY A 202 -18.34 -10.91 -17.33
N ASN A 203 -17.03 -11.00 -17.52
CA ASN A 203 -16.08 -11.58 -16.56
C ASN A 203 -15.21 -10.50 -15.92
N LEU A 204 -14.72 -10.77 -14.72
CA LEU A 204 -13.71 -9.97 -14.05
C LEU A 204 -12.31 -10.47 -14.41
N TYR A 205 -11.39 -9.53 -14.53
CA TYR A 205 -9.96 -9.73 -14.69
C TYR A 205 -9.24 -8.79 -13.73
N GLY A 206 -8.13 -9.20 -13.15
CA GLY A 206 -7.37 -8.32 -12.26
C GLY A 206 -6.03 -8.90 -11.84
N THR A 207 -5.12 -8.06 -11.38
CA THR A 207 -3.83 -8.49 -10.83
C THR A 207 -3.83 -8.23 -9.33
N SER A 208 -3.71 -9.28 -8.52
CA SER A 208 -3.62 -9.14 -7.07
C SER A 208 -2.26 -8.57 -6.66
N ILE A 209 -2.21 -7.94 -5.49
CA ILE A 209 -0.95 -7.50 -4.86
C ILE A 209 -0.04 -8.70 -4.65
N GLU A 210 -0.59 -9.79 -4.10
CA GLU A 210 0.12 -11.06 -3.87
C GLU A 210 0.76 -11.62 -5.15
N ALA A 211 0.06 -11.59 -6.29
CA ALA A 211 0.60 -12.12 -7.55
C ALA A 211 1.81 -11.33 -8.07
N VAL A 212 1.98 -10.07 -7.63
CA VAL A 212 3.17 -9.26 -7.96
C VAL A 212 4.26 -9.50 -6.92
N GLU A 213 3.89 -9.58 -5.65
CA GLU A 213 4.82 -9.79 -4.53
C GLU A 213 5.51 -11.16 -4.61
N SER A 214 4.78 -12.23 -4.94
CA SER A 214 5.33 -13.59 -5.09
C SER A 214 6.51 -13.62 -6.06
N VAL A 215 6.39 -12.92 -7.19
CA VAL A 215 7.45 -12.81 -8.20
C VAL A 215 8.66 -12.04 -7.69
N THR A 216 8.44 -11.00 -6.88
CA THR A 216 9.55 -10.23 -6.28
C THR A 216 10.25 -10.97 -5.14
N ASP A 217 9.51 -11.79 -4.38
CA ASP A 217 10.01 -12.53 -3.22
C ASP A 217 10.69 -13.85 -3.59
N GLU A 218 10.28 -14.51 -4.68
CA GLU A 218 11.01 -15.65 -5.26
C GLU A 218 12.46 -15.29 -5.63
N GLY A 219 12.76 -14.01 -5.87
CA GLY A 219 14.12 -13.51 -6.06
C GLY A 219 14.95 -13.37 -4.76
N LYS A 220 14.32 -13.45 -3.58
CA LYS A 220 14.99 -13.25 -2.27
C LYS A 220 15.54 -14.54 -1.65
N GLY A 221 15.07 -15.72 -2.05
CA GLY A 221 15.43 -17.01 -1.46
C GLY A 221 16.82 -17.55 -1.79
N HIS A 222 17.54 -16.98 -2.75
CA HIS A 222 18.87 -17.43 -3.19
C HIS A 222 19.98 -16.45 -2.80
N ARG A 223 20.13 -16.13 -1.51
CA ARG A 223 21.24 -15.27 -1.03
C ARG A 223 22.57 -15.98 -0.80
N ASN A 224 22.68 -17.28 -1.08
CA ASN A 224 23.95 -17.99 -1.12
C ASN A 224 24.32 -18.32 -2.58
N GLY A 225 24.76 -17.31 -3.32
CA GLY A 225 25.34 -17.46 -4.66
C GLY A 225 24.63 -16.70 -5.77
N GLY A 226 25.05 -15.46 -6.02
CA GLY A 226 25.04 -14.83 -7.36
C GLY A 226 23.73 -14.62 -8.13
N ALA A 227 22.54 -14.91 -7.58
CA ALA A 227 21.28 -14.69 -8.29
C ALA A 227 20.73 -13.27 -8.06
N ASN A 228 20.54 -12.53 -9.15
CA ASN A 228 19.95 -11.18 -9.15
C ASN A 228 18.42 -11.31 -8.97
N PRO A 229 17.74 -10.44 -8.19
CA PRO A 229 16.31 -10.53 -8.01
C PRO A 229 15.56 -10.23 -9.33
N LYS A 230 14.43 -10.91 -9.56
CA LYS A 230 13.64 -10.79 -10.79
C LYS A 230 12.74 -9.54 -10.74
N ALA A 231 12.72 -8.76 -11.82
CA ALA A 231 11.74 -7.72 -12.05
C ALA A 231 10.41 -8.34 -12.52
N THR A 232 9.29 -7.89 -11.95
CA THR A 232 7.96 -8.41 -12.28
C THR A 232 7.42 -7.75 -13.53
N LYS A 233 6.90 -8.54 -14.48
CA LYS A 233 6.16 -8.04 -15.64
C LYS A 233 4.67 -8.27 -15.52
N LYS A 234 3.92 -7.25 -15.92
CA LYS A 234 2.45 -7.28 -16.01
C LYS A 234 2.00 -6.90 -17.41
N CYS A 235 1.01 -7.63 -17.92
CA CYS A 235 0.19 -7.24 -19.05
C CYS A 235 -1.04 -6.52 -18.51
N SER A 236 -1.21 -5.24 -18.80
CA SER A 236 -2.47 -4.54 -18.52
C SER A 236 -3.32 -4.53 -19.79
N CYS A 237 -4.64 -4.71 -19.62
CA CYS A 237 -5.63 -4.79 -20.69
C CYS A 237 -5.88 -3.43 -21.35
#